data_AF-A0A8S0G2P1-F1
#
_entry.id   AF-A0A8S0G2P1-F1
#
_cell.length_a   1.000
_cell.length_b   1.000
_cell.length_c   1.000
_cell.angle_alpha   90.00
_cell.angle_beta   90.00
_cell.angle_gamma   90.00
#
_symmetry.space_group_name_H-M   'P 1'
#
loop_
_entity.id
_entity.type
_entity.pdbx_description
1 polymer ?
#
loop_
_entity_poly.entity_id
_entity_poly.type
_entity_poly.pdbx_seq_one_letter_code
_entity_poly.pdbx_strand_id
1 'polypeptide(L)'
;MMSKINQTDIDRLIELVGGRGNIATVSHCITRLRFVLNQPANARPKEIEQLPMVKGCFTNAGQFQVVIGTNVGDYYQALIASTGQAQVDKEQVKKAARQNMKWHEQLISHFAEIFFPLLPALISGGLILGFRNVIGDIRR
;
A
#
# COMPACT_ATOMS: atom_id res chain seq x y z
N MET A 1 4.45 -4.35 -27.99
CA MET A 1 3.00 -4.62 -28.07
C MET A 1 2.35 -3.92 -26.89
N MET A 2 1.86 -2.69 -27.08
CA MET A 2 1.22 -1.91 -26.01
C MET A 2 -0.04 -2.65 -25.58
N SER A 3 -0.03 -3.20 -24.37
CA SER A 3 -1.23 -3.67 -23.69
C SER A 3 -2.26 -2.56 -23.81
N LYS A 4 -3.41 -2.83 -24.45
CA LYS A 4 -4.51 -1.86 -24.53
C LYS A 4 -4.98 -1.59 -23.10
N ILE A 5 -4.41 -0.56 -22.48
CA ILE A 5 -4.95 0.01 -21.26
C ILE A 5 -6.27 0.63 -21.68
N ASN A 6 -7.37 0.03 -21.25
CA ASN A 6 -8.68 0.60 -21.50
C ASN A 6 -8.82 1.84 -20.61
N GLN A 7 -8.81 3.02 -21.23
CA GLN A 7 -9.00 4.29 -20.53
C GLN A 7 -10.30 4.28 -19.70
N THR A 8 -11.36 3.65 -20.23
CA THR A 8 -12.64 3.45 -19.56
C THR A 8 -12.51 2.76 -18.19
N ASP A 9 -11.62 1.78 -18.07
CA ASP A 9 -11.42 1.05 -16.81
C ASP A 9 -10.76 1.95 -15.76
N ILE A 10 -9.88 2.87 -16.20
CA ILE A 10 -9.23 3.86 -15.33
C ILE A 10 -10.23 4.92 -14.88
N ASP A 11 -11.05 5.43 -15.79
CA ASP A 11 -12.06 6.42 -15.46
C ASP A 11 -13.10 5.81 -14.49
N ARG A 12 -13.48 4.55 -14.71
CA ARG A 12 -14.35 3.82 -13.79
C ARG A 12 -13.69 3.60 -12.43
N LEU A 13 -12.39 3.26 -12.39
CA LEU A 13 -11.64 3.16 -11.15
C LEU A 13 -11.67 4.49 -10.38
N ILE A 14 -11.44 5.61 -11.06
CA ILE A 14 -11.47 6.97 -10.46
C ILE A 14 -12.86 7.27 -9.89
N GLU A 15 -13.94 6.95 -10.60
CA GLU A 15 -15.30 7.11 -10.08
C GLU A 15 -15.54 6.27 -8.82
N LEU A 16 -15.15 5.00 -8.87
CA LEU A 16 -15.40 4.05 -7.80
C LEU A 16 -14.57 4.30 -6.54
N VAL A 17 -13.42 4.99 -6.65
CA VAL A 17 -12.69 5.48 -5.47
C VAL A 17 -13.28 6.77 -4.89
N GLY A 18 -14.40 7.28 -5.43
CA GLY A 18 -15.08 8.49 -4.97
C GLY A 18 -14.79 9.74 -5.79
N GLY A 19 -14.20 9.59 -6.98
CA GLY A 19 -13.88 10.67 -7.91
C GLY A 19 -12.50 11.29 -7.68
N ARG A 20 -12.08 12.15 -8.64
CA ARG A 20 -10.76 12.81 -8.63
C ARG A 20 -10.50 13.63 -7.37
N GLY A 21 -11.52 14.32 -6.86
CA GLY A 21 -11.42 15.12 -5.63
C GLY A 21 -11.26 14.29 -4.35
N ASN A 22 -11.59 13.00 -4.39
CA ASN A 22 -11.40 12.12 -3.24
C ASN A 22 -9.98 11.55 -3.15
N ILE A 23 -9.22 11.58 -4.24
CA ILE A 23 -7.84 11.10 -4.26
C ILE A 23 -6.97 12.21 -3.69
N ALA A 24 -6.42 12.03 -2.49
CA ALA A 24 -5.43 12.96 -1.94
C ALA A 24 -4.09 12.77 -2.65
N THR A 25 -3.72 11.51 -2.88
CA THR A 25 -2.53 11.15 -3.62
C THR A 25 -2.60 9.70 -4.08
N VAL A 26 -1.83 9.38 -5.11
CA VAL A 26 -1.66 8.03 -5.62
C VAL A 26 -0.17 7.71 -5.77
N SER A 27 0.21 6.49 -5.40
CA SER A 27 1.56 5.94 -5.61
C SER A 27 1.44 4.49 -6.08
N HIS A 28 2.55 3.88 -6.52
CA HIS A 28 2.56 2.47 -6.92
C HIS A 28 3.78 1.74 -6.36
N CYS A 29 3.65 0.44 -6.17
CA CYS A 29 4.78 -0.46 -5.97
C CYS A 29 4.94 -1.38 -7.19
N ILE A 30 5.49 -2.58 -7.03
CA ILE A 30 5.70 -3.52 -8.14
C ILE A 30 4.37 -4.11 -8.64
N THR A 31 3.36 -4.26 -7.76
CA THR A 31 2.11 -4.96 -8.10
C THR A 31 0.82 -4.24 -7.72
N ARG A 32 0.90 -3.11 -6.99
CA ARG A 32 -0.28 -2.45 -6.40
C ARG A 32 -0.24 -0.95 -6.60
N LEU A 33 -1.41 -0.38 -6.88
CA LEU A 33 -1.67 1.05 -6.72
C LEU A 33 -2.04 1.31 -5.26
N ARG A 34 -1.53 2.39 -4.70
CA ARG A 34 -1.78 2.84 -3.34
C ARG A 34 -2.35 4.24 -3.38
N PHE A 35 -3.62 4.36 -3.03
CA PHE A 35 -4.36 5.59 -2.93
C PHE A 35 -4.40 6.02 -1.48
N VAL A 36 -4.14 7.30 -1.24
CA VAL A 36 -4.59 7.96 -0.02
C VAL A 36 -5.82 8.73 -0.40
N LEU A 37 -6.92 8.43 0.28
CA LEU A 37 -8.22 9.05 0.01
C LEU A 37 -8.52 10.09 1.09
N ASN A 38 -9.13 11.20 0.70
CA ASN A 38 -9.64 12.21 1.63
C ASN A 38 -10.82 11.65 2.45
N GLN A 39 -11.69 10.90 1.79
CA GLN A 39 -12.86 10.24 2.37
C GLN A 39 -12.87 8.77 1.95
N PRO A 40 -12.23 7.86 2.72
CA PRO A 40 -12.18 6.44 2.41
C PRO A 40 -13.56 5.77 2.31
N ALA A 41 -14.57 6.31 3.00
CA ALA A 41 -15.95 5.81 2.97
C ALA A 41 -16.63 5.91 1.59
N ASN A 42 -16.15 6.79 0.71
CA ASN A 42 -16.71 6.94 -0.64
C ASN A 42 -16.17 5.90 -1.63
N ALA A 43 -15.13 5.16 -1.26
CA ALA A 43 -14.59 4.11 -2.09
C ALA A 43 -15.48 2.87 -2.07
N ARG A 44 -15.65 2.25 -3.24
CA ARG A 44 -16.51 1.07 -3.44
C ARG A 44 -15.68 -0.18 -3.76
N PRO A 45 -14.99 -0.79 -2.79
CA PRO A 45 -14.05 -1.88 -3.04
C PRO A 45 -14.67 -3.07 -3.79
N LYS A 46 -15.91 -3.44 -3.46
CA LYS A 46 -16.62 -4.55 -4.12
C LYS A 46 -16.85 -4.31 -5.62
N GLU A 47 -17.13 -3.07 -6.01
CA GLU A 47 -17.30 -2.70 -7.42
C GLU A 47 -15.94 -2.60 -8.13
N ILE A 48 -14.90 -2.15 -7.42
CA ILE A 48 -13.54 -2.06 -7.96
C ILE A 48 -12.97 -3.45 -8.25
N GLU A 49 -13.26 -4.45 -7.40
CA GLU A 49 -12.83 -5.84 -7.61
C GLU A 49 -13.50 -6.52 -8.81
N GLN A 50 -14.60 -5.98 -9.33
CA GLN A 50 -15.25 -6.49 -10.54
C GLN A 50 -14.57 -6.00 -11.81
N LEU A 51 -13.67 -5.02 -11.72
CA LEU A 51 -12.95 -4.51 -12.87
C LEU A 51 -11.91 -5.55 -13.35
N PRO A 52 -11.79 -5.79 -14.66
CA PRO A 52 -11.00 -6.90 -15.21
C PRO A 52 -9.49 -6.78 -14.93
N MET A 53 -8.98 -5.57 -14.69
CA MET A 53 -7.58 -5.35 -14.33
C MET A 53 -7.29 -5.51 -12.83
N VAL A 54 -8.32 -5.61 -11.99
CA VAL A 54 -8.17 -5.65 -10.53
C VAL A 54 -8.21 -7.09 -10.06
N LYS A 55 -7.18 -7.48 -9.29
CA LYS A 55 -7.08 -8.80 -8.65
C LYS A 55 -7.53 -8.81 -7.19
N GLY A 56 -7.76 -7.63 -6.62
CA GLY A 56 -8.24 -7.47 -5.25
C GLY A 56 -8.03 -6.06 -4.70
N CYS A 57 -8.80 -5.68 -3.68
CA CYS A 57 -8.68 -4.41 -2.98
C CYS A 57 -8.46 -4.59 -1.48
N PHE A 58 -7.60 -3.77 -0.88
CA PHE A 58 -7.29 -3.83 0.54
C PHE A 58 -7.16 -2.43 1.13
N THR A 59 -7.70 -2.20 2.32
CA THR A 59 -7.41 -0.98 3.08
C THR A 59 -6.49 -1.34 4.23
N ASN A 60 -5.31 -0.71 4.29
CA ASN A 60 -4.36 -0.91 5.37
C ASN A 60 -3.65 0.40 5.66
N ALA A 61 -3.42 0.71 6.94
CA ALA A 61 -2.56 1.81 7.35
C ALA A 61 -3.02 3.16 6.73
N GLY A 62 -4.34 3.40 6.70
CA GLY A 62 -4.92 4.61 6.10
C GLY A 62 -4.77 4.74 4.57
N GLN A 63 -4.33 3.68 3.88
CA GLN A 63 -4.18 3.64 2.42
C GLN A 63 -5.10 2.61 1.80
N PHE A 64 -5.82 3.01 0.76
CA PHE A 64 -6.60 2.12 -0.09
C PHE A 64 -5.70 1.55 -1.19
N GLN A 65 -5.55 0.23 -1.26
CA GLN A 65 -4.66 -0.47 -2.17
C GLN A 65 -5.43 -1.31 -3.17
N VAL A 66 -5.09 -1.17 -4.44
CA VAL A 66 -5.68 -1.95 -5.54
C VAL A 66 -4.58 -2.80 -6.16
N VAL A 67 -4.77 -4.12 -6.14
CA VAL A 67 -3.82 -5.08 -6.71
C VAL A 67 -4.12 -5.23 -8.20
N ILE A 68 -3.15 -4.92 -9.05
CA ILE A 68 -3.28 -5.07 -10.51
C ILE A 68 -2.35 -6.19 -11.01
N GLY A 69 -1.10 -6.20 -10.53
CA GLY A 69 -0.05 -7.10 -11.00
C GLY A 69 1.10 -6.34 -11.66
N THR A 70 1.89 -7.04 -12.48
CA THR A 70 3.15 -6.53 -13.06
C THR A 70 2.98 -5.29 -13.94
N ASN A 71 1.80 -5.08 -14.51
CA ASN A 71 1.52 -3.95 -15.41
C ASN A 71 1.10 -2.67 -14.67
N VAL A 72 1.24 -2.62 -13.34
CA VAL A 72 0.77 -1.50 -12.51
C VAL A 72 1.41 -0.16 -12.89
N GLY A 73 2.63 -0.16 -13.42
CA GLY A 73 3.33 1.05 -13.87
C GLY A 73 2.59 1.75 -15.01
N ASP A 74 2.09 0.96 -15.97
CA ASP A 74 1.36 1.47 -17.12
C ASP A 74 0.02 2.08 -16.69
N TYR A 75 -0.72 1.40 -15.81
CA TYR A 75 -1.97 1.91 -15.24
C TYR A 75 -1.74 3.16 -14.38
N TYR A 76 -0.64 3.24 -13.64
CA TYR A 76 -0.29 4.43 -12.87
C TYR A 76 -0.08 5.64 -13.79
N GLN A 77 0.68 5.48 -14.88
CA GLN A 77 0.92 6.57 -15.83
C GLN A 77 -0.39 7.05 -16.48
N ALA A 78 -1.23 6.12 -16.92
CA ALA A 78 -2.51 6.45 -17.52
C ALA A 78 -3.49 7.07 -16.50
N LEU A 79 -3.42 6.66 -15.22
CA LEU A 79 -4.18 7.27 -14.15
C LEU A 79 -3.72 8.70 -13.87
N ILE A 80 -2.42 8.95 -13.70
CA ILE A 80 -1.88 10.32 -13.52
C ILE A 80 -2.28 11.24 -14.68
N ALA A 81 -2.22 10.73 -15.92
CA ALA A 81 -2.65 11.45 -17.11
C ALA A 81 -4.15 11.79 -17.09
N SER A 82 -5.02 10.89 -16.60
CA SER A 82 -6.46 11.16 -16.48
C SER A 82 -6.77 12.10 -15.30
N THR A 83 -6.22 11.86 -14.11
CA THR A 83 -6.58 12.59 -12.89
C THR A 83 -6.01 14.02 -12.87
N GLY A 84 -4.98 14.32 -13.67
CA GLY A 84 -4.31 15.63 -13.67
C GLY A 84 -3.53 15.94 -12.38
N GLN A 85 -3.43 14.97 -11.47
CA GLN A 85 -2.65 15.09 -10.26
C GLN A 85 -1.18 14.90 -10.61
N ALA A 86 -0.40 15.98 -10.59
CA ALA A 86 1.05 15.94 -10.70
C ALA A 86 1.61 14.95 -9.66
N GLN A 87 2.69 14.22 -10.01
CA GLN A 87 3.33 13.25 -9.13
C GLN A 87 3.47 13.82 -7.72
N VAL A 88 2.66 13.32 -6.79
CA VAL A 88 2.66 13.79 -5.41
C VAL A 88 3.84 13.15 -4.68
N ASP A 89 4.59 13.98 -3.98
CA ASP A 89 5.80 13.57 -3.26
C ASP A 89 5.49 12.49 -2.19
N LYS A 90 6.40 11.51 -2.03
CA LYS A 90 6.25 10.41 -1.07
C LYS A 90 6.05 10.91 0.38
N GLU A 91 6.59 12.08 0.69
CA GLU A 91 6.40 12.78 1.97
C GLU A 91 4.94 13.20 2.20
N GLN A 92 4.28 13.76 1.18
CA GLN A 92 2.87 14.17 1.27
C GLN A 92 1.95 12.95 1.39
N VAL A 93 2.30 11.85 0.71
CA VAL A 93 1.60 10.57 0.83
C VAL A 93 1.65 10.02 2.25
N LYS A 94 2.80 10.07 2.90
CA LYS A 94 2.94 9.64 4.30
C LYS A 94 2.11 10.50 5.26
N LYS A 95 2.09 11.81 5.09
CA LYS A 95 1.31 12.72 5.95
C LYS A 95 -0.19 12.51 5.81
N ALA A 96 -0.69 12.42 4.58
CA ALA A 96 -2.12 12.20 4.33
C ALA A 96 -2.58 10.79 4.76
N ALA A 97 -1.72 9.78 4.63
CA ALA A 97 -2.01 8.43 5.13
C ALA A 97 -2.04 8.39 6.67
N ARG A 98 -1.10 9.08 7.34
CA ARG A 98 -1.10 9.19 8.81
C ARG A 98 -2.36 9.87 9.32
N GLN A 99 -2.90 10.88 8.64
CA GLN A 99 -4.17 11.52 9.04
C GLN A 99 -5.38 10.58 8.99
N ASN A 100 -5.38 9.59 8.09
CA ASN A 100 -6.45 8.60 7.98
C ASN A 100 -6.29 7.38 8.90
N MET A 101 -5.15 7.23 9.58
CA MET A 101 -4.94 6.15 10.54
C MET A 101 -5.65 6.43 11.85
N LYS A 102 -6.26 5.40 12.45
CA LYS A 102 -6.83 5.50 13.79
C LYS A 102 -5.69 5.72 14.82
N TRP A 103 -5.98 6.43 15.90
CA TRP A 103 -4.98 6.80 16.92
C TRP A 103 -4.17 5.61 17.49
N HIS A 104 -4.78 4.43 17.60
CA HIS A 104 -4.10 3.20 18.06
C HIS A 104 -3.17 2.61 17.00
N GLU A 105 -3.53 2.66 15.72
CA GLU A 105 -2.65 2.23 14.61
C GLU A 105 -1.44 3.16 14.48
N GLN A 106 -1.62 4.46 14.72
CA GLN A 106 -0.53 5.44 14.78
C GLN A 106 0.47 5.12 15.91
N LEU A 107 -0.03 4.82 17.11
CA LEU A 107 0.81 4.41 18.25
C LEU A 107 1.62 3.15 17.91
N ILE A 108 0.96 2.11 17.41
CA ILE A 108 1.63 0.86 17.03
C ILE A 108 2.69 1.11 15.95
N SER A 109 2.38 1.94 14.96
CA SER A 109 3.33 2.30 13.90
C SER A 109 4.55 3.05 14.45
N HIS A 110 4.33 3.97 15.39
CA HIS A 110 5.42 4.68 16.06
C HIS A 110 6.31 3.75 16.89
N PHE A 111 5.73 2.82 17.65
CA PHE A 111 6.50 1.80 18.36
C PHE A 111 7.26 0.90 17.39
N ALA A 112 6.63 0.46 16.29
CA ALA A 112 7.28 -0.37 15.28
C ALA A 112 8.48 0.34 14.63
N GLU A 113 8.39 1.64 14.34
CA GLU A 113 9.51 2.43 13.80
C GLU A 113 10.72 2.48 14.75
N ILE A 114 10.51 2.45 16.08
CA ILE A 114 11.60 2.42 17.08
C ILE A 114 12.28 1.03 17.13
N PHE A 115 11.49 -0.05 17.03
CA PHE A 115 12.01 -1.41 17.15
C PHE A 115 12.59 -1.96 15.84
N PHE A 116 12.17 -1.47 14.67
CA PHE A 116 12.65 -1.95 13.37
C PHE A 116 14.19 -1.97 13.24
N PRO A 117 14.92 -0.91 13.64
CA PRO A 117 16.38 -0.91 13.66
C PRO A 117 17.00 -1.92 14.64
N LEU A 118 16.27 -2.33 15.68
CA LEU A 118 16.73 -3.25 16.73
C LEU A 118 16.45 -4.72 16.39
N LEU A 119 15.52 -4.99 15.46
CA LEU A 119 15.13 -6.35 15.06
C LEU A 119 16.32 -7.21 14.60
N PRO A 120 17.25 -6.74 13.75
CA PRO A 120 18.37 -7.58 13.31
C PRO A 120 19.23 -8.07 14.48
N ALA A 121 19.54 -7.19 15.44
CA ALA A 121 20.35 -7.53 16.61
C ALA A 121 19.63 -8.54 17.53
N LEU A 122 18.33 -8.34 17.76
CA LEU A 122 17.51 -9.26 18.57
C LEU A 122 17.38 -10.65 17.93
N ILE A 123 17.16 -10.70 16.62
CA ILE A 123 17.07 -11.97 15.87
C ILE A 123 18.41 -12.70 15.90
N SER A 124 19.53 -12.00 15.63
CA SER A 124 20.86 -12.59 15.71
C SER A 124 21.19 -13.12 17.11
N GLY A 125 20.90 -12.35 18.16
CA GLY A 125 21.11 -12.79 19.55
C GLY A 125 20.28 -14.02 19.91
N GLY A 126 18.99 -14.03 19.54
CA GLY A 126 18.10 -15.15 19.78
C GLY A 126 18.54 -16.43 19.06
N LEU A 127 18.98 -16.32 17.80
CA LEU A 127 19.50 -17.44 17.03
C LEU A 127 20.79 -18.01 17.66
N ILE A 128 21.75 -17.16 18.06
CA ILE A 128 22.99 -17.61 18.70
C ILE A 128 22.69 -18.37 20.01
N LEU A 129 21.79 -17.86 20.84
CA LEU A 129 21.38 -18.52 22.09
C LEU A 129 20.64 -19.84 21.83
N GLY A 130 19.77 -19.88 20.83
CA GLY A 130 19.07 -21.10 20.40
C GLY A 130 20.06 -22.18 19.92
N PHE A 131 20.99 -21.81 19.04
CA PHE A 131 22.07 -22.70 18.59
C PHE A 131 22.92 -23.21 19.74
N ARG A 132 23.30 -22.33 20.68
CA ARG A 132 24.05 -22.72 21.88
C ARG A 132 23.30 -23.76 22.72
N ASN A 133 22.00 -23.58 22.92
CA ASN A 133 21.19 -24.50 23.71
C ASN A 133 21.08 -25.88 23.03
N VAL A 134 20.84 -25.93 21.71
CA VAL A 134 20.75 -27.20 20.96
C VAL A 134 22.07 -27.96 20.99
N ILE A 135 23.20 -27.28 20.76
CA ILE A 135 24.52 -27.91 20.82
C ILE A 135 24.85 -28.37 22.25
N GLY A 136 24.43 -27.61 23.26
CA GLY A 136 24.59 -27.96 24.67
C GLY A 136 23.82 -29.21 25.08
N ASP A 137 22.61 -29.40 24.57
CA ASP A 137 21.77 -30.56 24.85
C ASP A 137 22.27 -31.84 24.15
N ILE A 138 22.83 -31.74 22.94
CA ILE A 138 23.36 -32.90 22.19
C ILE A 138 24.64 -33.47 22.83
N ARG A 139 25.37 -32.66 23.60
CA ARG A 139 26.66 -33.03 24.21
C ARG A 139 26.52 -33.63 25.62
N ARG A 140 25.28 -33.81 26.10
CA ARG A 140 24.92 -34.33 27.42
C ARG A 140 24.29 -35.71 27.29
#